data_AF-A0A841M9F6-F1
#
_entry.id   AF-A0A841M9F6-F1
#
_cell.length_a   1.000
_cell.length_b   1.000
_cell.length_c   1.000
_cell.angle_alpha   90.00
_cell.angle_beta   90.00
_cell.angle_gamma   90.00
#
_symmetry.space_group_name_H-M   'P 1'
#
loop_
_entity.id
_entity.type
_entity.pdbx_description
1 polymer ?
#
loop_
_entity_poly.entity_id
_entity_poly.type
_entity_poly.pdbx_seq_one_letter_code
_entity_poly.pdbx_strand_id
1 'polypeptide(L)'
;MKNQKKTFVSRIDKKTINFLIKIIYIISGTIILFFSIPFILLLNSYNFDSIKDSFQITGTIGDTLNGVFNPLIAALAVITTFLAFIVQYRANQLYREDVDFQRFETRFYELLKLHRENVNEIEISNKYLKRNAFVKMFEELRFLYYVVDSAKDFYEKENNHVLSITKEQIIELAYFFFYYGVNEKLNFADFSKITIHTPFYIYCRTQIKEYQKIFDKEFSEEAKEPINLILNELVGLNEAIYLTTDFYPFQGHASRLGHYYRHLYQLIKFVVSSKQLKGVPDKYEYIKIVRAQLSNYEQAIIYYNSFFYAGKIWWNDTTIDLRSEDGNYISYFLDYALIKNLPFNLTDFGVFPSDKFKIELLKKGTKEEKLDAKMKWLFEWLGD
;
A
#
# COMPACT_ATOMS: atom_id res chain seq x y z
N MET A 1 0.07 6.25 -18.23
CA MET A 1 -1.21 6.98 -18.04
C MET A 1 -1.53 8.10 -19.05
N LYS A 2 -0.58 8.74 -19.77
CA LYS A 2 -0.92 9.79 -20.77
C LYS A 2 -1.55 9.28 -22.08
N ASN A 3 -1.26 8.04 -22.50
CA ASN A 3 -1.74 7.50 -23.78
C ASN A 3 -3.17 6.92 -23.77
N GLN A 4 -3.74 6.56 -22.62
CA GLN A 4 -5.13 6.07 -22.53
C GLN A 4 -6.16 7.17 -22.19
N LYS A 5 -5.74 8.28 -21.57
CA LYS A 5 -6.60 9.47 -21.39
C LYS A 5 -6.94 10.16 -22.71
N LYS A 6 -6.02 10.14 -23.69
CA LYS A 6 -6.26 10.68 -25.05
C LYS A 6 -7.33 9.91 -25.82
N THR A 7 -7.58 8.63 -25.51
CA THR A 7 -8.49 7.78 -26.29
C THR A 7 -9.95 7.78 -25.81
N PHE A 8 -10.25 8.18 -24.57
CA PHE A 8 -11.62 8.19 -24.06
C PHE A 8 -12.31 9.55 -24.20
N VAL A 9 -11.59 10.66 -23.94
CA VAL A 9 -12.09 12.00 -24.23
C VAL A 9 -12.16 12.25 -25.76
N SER A 10 -11.31 11.59 -26.56
CA SER A 10 -11.47 11.55 -28.03
C SER A 10 -12.61 10.65 -28.52
N ARG A 11 -13.30 9.95 -27.62
CA ARG A 11 -14.45 9.08 -27.84
C ARG A 11 -15.73 9.62 -27.18
N ILE A 12 -15.82 10.94 -26.97
CA ILE A 12 -17.11 11.56 -27.31
C ILE A 12 -17.20 11.36 -28.83
N ASP A 13 -17.85 10.26 -29.20
CA ASP A 13 -17.79 9.64 -30.52
C ASP A 13 -17.81 10.74 -31.58
N LYS A 14 -16.74 10.85 -32.39
CA LYS A 14 -16.73 11.73 -33.58
C LYS A 14 -18.02 11.54 -34.39
N LYS A 15 -18.58 10.32 -34.33
CA LYS A 15 -19.88 9.95 -34.88
C LYS A 15 -21.06 10.71 -34.24
N THR A 16 -21.11 10.82 -32.92
CA THR A 16 -22.14 11.58 -32.16
C THR A 16 -22.00 13.08 -32.38
N ILE A 17 -20.77 13.60 -32.38
CA ILE A 17 -20.51 15.03 -32.68
C ILE A 17 -20.91 15.34 -34.12
N ASN A 18 -20.48 14.53 -35.10
CA ASN A 18 -20.86 14.69 -36.50
C ASN A 18 -22.36 14.53 -36.71
N PHE A 19 -23.03 13.68 -35.93
CA PHE A 19 -24.48 13.51 -35.96
C PHE A 19 -25.20 14.76 -35.44
N LEU A 20 -24.77 15.33 -34.32
CA LEU A 20 -25.30 16.58 -33.79
C LEU A 20 -25.06 17.77 -34.74
N ILE A 21 -23.87 17.86 -35.34
CA ILE A 21 -23.54 18.88 -36.34
C ILE A 21 -24.44 18.76 -37.58
N LYS A 22 -24.70 17.54 -38.07
CA LYS A 22 -25.64 17.31 -39.18
C LYS A 22 -27.06 17.75 -38.83
N ILE A 23 -27.52 17.47 -37.61
CA ILE A 23 -28.84 17.93 -37.14
C ILE A 23 -28.90 19.46 -37.12
N ILE A 24 -27.86 20.14 -36.63
CA ILE A 24 -27.78 21.61 -36.62
C ILE A 24 -27.79 22.19 -38.04
N TYR A 25 -27.07 21.58 -38.99
CA TYR A 25 -27.11 22.01 -40.39
C TYR A 25 -28.47 21.79 -41.06
N ILE A 26 -29.16 20.71 -40.72
CA ILE A 26 -30.51 20.44 -41.23
C ILE A 26 -31.51 21.46 -40.65
N ILE A 27 -31.45 21.73 -39.35
CA ILE A 27 -32.33 22.70 -38.68
C ILE A 27 -32.07 24.13 -39.18
N SER A 28 -30.81 24.54 -39.34
CA SER A 28 -30.48 25.86 -39.89
C SER A 28 -30.87 25.99 -41.36
N GLY A 29 -30.67 24.93 -42.16
CA GLY A 29 -31.11 24.88 -43.55
C GLY A 29 -32.63 24.98 -43.71
N THR A 30 -33.40 24.29 -42.86
CA THR A 30 -34.87 24.39 -42.88
C THR A 30 -35.34 25.76 -42.41
N ILE A 31 -34.73 26.36 -41.39
CA ILE A 31 -35.05 27.73 -40.95
C ILE A 31 -34.78 28.75 -42.08
N ILE A 32 -33.65 28.66 -42.78
CA ILE A 32 -33.28 29.59 -43.86
C ILE A 32 -34.23 29.46 -45.06
N LEU A 33 -34.54 28.23 -45.49
CA LEU A 33 -35.53 27.97 -46.54
C LEU A 33 -36.93 28.47 -46.15
N PHE A 34 -37.27 28.37 -44.87
CA PHE A 34 -38.60 28.72 -44.38
C PHE A 34 -38.80 30.23 -44.20
N PHE A 35 -37.78 31.01 -43.84
CA PHE A 35 -37.87 32.48 -43.86
C PHE A 35 -37.81 33.06 -45.27
N SER A 36 -37.15 32.36 -46.21
CA SER A 36 -37.04 32.83 -47.59
C SER A 36 -38.31 32.61 -48.42
N ILE A 37 -39.11 31.56 -48.17
CA ILE A 37 -40.34 31.29 -48.92
C ILE A 37 -41.41 32.40 -48.76
N PRO A 38 -41.79 32.85 -47.55
CA PRO A 38 -42.72 33.97 -47.37
C PRO A 38 -42.16 35.28 -47.92
N PHE A 39 -40.84 35.51 -47.77
CA PHE A 39 -40.17 36.70 -48.30
C PHE A 39 -40.20 36.75 -49.84
N ILE A 40 -40.00 35.61 -50.50
CA ILE A 40 -40.08 35.47 -51.97
C ILE A 40 -41.53 35.64 -52.46
N LEU A 41 -42.51 35.10 -51.73
CA LEU A 41 -43.93 35.29 -52.04
C LEU A 41 -44.38 36.76 -51.88
N LEU A 42 -43.83 37.48 -50.90
CA LEU A 42 -44.08 38.92 -50.69
C LEU A 42 -43.42 39.79 -51.78
N LEU A 43 -42.22 39.41 -52.24
CA LEU A 43 -41.52 40.07 -53.35
C LEU A 43 -42.23 39.90 -54.70
N ASN A 44 -42.90 38.78 -54.92
CA ASN A 44 -43.68 38.52 -56.14
C ASN A 44 -45.06 39.21 -56.15
N SER A 45 -45.52 39.80 -55.05
CA SER A 45 -46.82 40.49 -54.96
C SER A 45 -46.74 42.01 -55.10
N TYR A 46 -45.76 42.53 -55.85
CA TYR A 46 -45.60 43.97 -56.14
C TYR A 46 -46.72 44.50 -57.05
N ASN A 47 -47.92 44.68 -56.49
CA ASN A 47 -48.88 45.70 -56.91
C ASN A 47 -49.49 46.31 -55.64
N PHE A 48 -49.13 47.58 -55.43
CA PHE A 48 -49.14 48.29 -54.16
C PHE A 48 -50.48 49.00 -53.91
N ASP A 49 -51.61 48.28 -53.86
CA ASP A 49 -52.92 48.92 -53.56
C ASP A 49 -53.90 48.10 -52.68
N SER A 50 -53.53 46.90 -52.23
CA SER A 50 -54.39 46.06 -51.37
C SER A 50 -53.74 45.65 -50.05
N ILE A 51 -52.92 46.54 -49.48
CA ILE A 51 -52.04 46.25 -48.34
C ILE A 51 -52.85 45.79 -47.11
N LYS A 52 -54.05 46.34 -46.87
CA LYS A 52 -54.85 46.07 -45.66
C LYS A 52 -55.54 44.70 -45.66
N ASP A 53 -56.04 44.25 -46.81
CA ASP A 53 -56.66 42.92 -46.97
C ASP A 53 -55.60 41.81 -47.07
N SER A 54 -54.44 42.12 -47.67
CA SER A 54 -53.29 41.22 -47.60
C SER A 54 -52.80 41.02 -46.16
N PHE A 55 -52.89 42.02 -45.28
CA PHE A 55 -52.52 41.88 -43.86
C PHE A 55 -53.44 40.94 -43.09
N GLN A 56 -54.74 40.94 -43.35
CA GLN A 56 -55.67 40.00 -42.68
C GLN A 56 -55.41 38.54 -43.11
N ILE A 57 -55.22 38.31 -44.40
CA ILE A 57 -54.94 36.97 -44.96
C ILE A 57 -53.56 36.47 -44.51
N THR A 58 -52.53 37.33 -44.54
CA THR A 58 -51.19 36.98 -44.03
C THR A 58 -51.18 36.76 -42.52
N GLY A 59 -52.02 37.45 -41.75
CA GLY A 59 -52.24 37.18 -40.32
C GLY A 59 -52.81 35.79 -40.06
N THR A 60 -53.84 35.37 -40.82
CA THR A 60 -54.44 34.03 -40.67
C THR A 60 -53.48 32.91 -41.10
N ILE A 61 -52.66 33.16 -42.13
CA ILE A 61 -51.58 32.25 -42.52
C ILE A 61 -50.53 32.19 -41.41
N GLY A 62 -50.14 33.32 -40.83
CA GLY A 62 -49.23 33.36 -39.68
C GLY A 62 -49.75 32.56 -38.47
N ASP A 63 -51.03 32.68 -38.14
CA ASP A 63 -51.65 31.98 -37.01
C ASP A 63 -51.75 30.47 -37.21
N THR A 64 -52.09 30.03 -38.42
CA THR A 64 -52.13 28.58 -38.76
C THR A 64 -50.73 27.95 -38.77
N LEU A 65 -49.72 28.68 -39.27
CA LEU A 65 -48.33 28.24 -39.19
C LEU A 65 -47.89 28.16 -37.71
N ASN A 66 -48.10 29.21 -36.91
CA ASN A 66 -47.75 29.18 -35.49
C ASN A 66 -48.43 28.05 -34.71
N GLY A 67 -49.70 27.76 -35.00
CA GLY A 67 -50.46 26.67 -34.37
C GLY A 67 -49.91 25.27 -34.66
N VAL A 68 -49.39 25.04 -35.87
CA VAL A 68 -48.79 23.75 -36.27
C VAL A 68 -47.32 23.65 -35.84
N PHE A 69 -46.56 24.74 -35.90
CA PHE A 69 -45.12 24.73 -35.63
C PHE A 69 -44.76 24.78 -34.15
N ASN A 70 -45.53 25.49 -33.31
CA ASN A 70 -45.22 25.58 -31.89
C ASN A 70 -45.13 24.19 -31.21
N PRO A 71 -46.06 23.24 -31.44
CA PRO A 71 -45.93 21.87 -30.91
C PRO A 71 -44.68 21.12 -31.43
N LEU A 72 -44.29 21.32 -32.70
CA LEU A 72 -43.11 20.69 -33.30
C LEU A 72 -41.81 21.25 -32.71
N ILE A 73 -41.73 22.57 -32.56
CA ILE A 73 -40.59 23.24 -31.91
C ILE A 73 -40.51 22.82 -30.44
N ALA A 74 -41.64 22.74 -29.74
CA ALA A 74 -41.71 22.25 -28.37
C ALA A 74 -41.22 20.79 -28.26
N ALA A 75 -41.65 19.90 -29.16
CA ALA A 75 -41.18 18.52 -29.21
C ALA A 75 -39.66 18.44 -29.45
N LEU A 76 -39.12 19.25 -30.37
CA LEU A 76 -37.68 19.35 -30.62
C LEU A 76 -36.92 19.88 -29.40
N ALA A 77 -37.47 20.88 -28.70
CA ALA A 77 -36.87 21.42 -27.48
C ALA A 77 -36.83 20.37 -26.37
N VAL A 78 -37.89 19.58 -26.19
CA VAL A 78 -37.94 18.47 -25.23
C VAL A 78 -36.90 17.39 -25.56
N ILE A 79 -36.81 16.96 -26.82
CA ILE A 79 -35.82 15.97 -27.27
C ILE A 79 -34.39 16.49 -27.05
N THR A 80 -34.12 17.73 -27.43
CA THR A 80 -32.79 18.34 -27.28
C THR A 80 -32.40 18.46 -25.81
N THR A 81 -33.34 18.90 -24.97
CA THR A 81 -33.16 18.99 -23.52
C THR A 81 -32.90 17.61 -22.91
N PHE A 82 -33.65 16.59 -23.32
CA PHE A 82 -33.44 15.21 -22.88
C PHE A 82 -32.06 14.67 -23.29
N LEU A 83 -31.62 14.94 -24.52
CA LEU A 83 -30.27 14.59 -24.98
C LEU A 83 -29.19 15.29 -24.15
N ALA A 84 -29.35 16.58 -23.85
CA ALA A 84 -28.44 17.34 -23.01
C ALA A 84 -28.37 16.74 -21.59
N PHE A 85 -29.51 16.36 -21.00
CA PHE A 85 -29.56 15.70 -19.71
C PHE A 85 -28.83 14.36 -19.70
N ILE A 86 -28.94 13.54 -20.75
CA ILE A 86 -28.18 12.28 -20.84
C ILE A 86 -26.68 12.55 -20.87
N VAL A 87 -26.23 13.53 -21.67
CA VAL A 87 -24.82 13.91 -21.75
C VAL A 87 -24.32 14.39 -20.39
N GLN A 88 -25.09 15.26 -19.71
CA GLN A 88 -24.77 15.76 -18.39
C GLN A 88 -24.74 14.65 -17.32
N TYR A 89 -25.69 13.72 -17.37
CA TYR A 89 -25.72 12.56 -16.48
C TYR A 89 -24.47 11.70 -16.64
N ARG A 90 -24.06 11.41 -17.88
CA ARG A 90 -22.82 10.67 -18.17
C ARG A 90 -21.58 11.42 -17.70
N ALA A 91 -21.51 12.73 -17.93
CA ALA A 91 -20.42 13.58 -17.44
C ALA A 91 -20.33 13.57 -15.90
N ASN A 92 -21.48 13.61 -15.21
CA ASN A 92 -21.55 13.54 -13.76
C ASN A 92 -21.08 12.18 -13.21
N GLN A 93 -21.34 11.07 -13.91
CA GLN A 93 -20.83 9.75 -13.50
C GLN A 93 -19.31 9.68 -13.60
N LEU A 94 -18.73 10.15 -14.72
CA LEU A 94 -17.27 10.22 -14.88
C LEU A 94 -16.63 11.12 -13.83
N TYR A 95 -17.26 12.26 -13.54
CA TYR A 95 -16.80 13.17 -12.49
C TYR A 95 -16.79 12.49 -11.11
N ARG A 96 -17.79 11.66 -10.78
CA ARG A 96 -17.82 10.91 -9.51
C ARG A 96 -16.67 9.93 -9.40
N GLU A 97 -16.36 9.19 -10.47
CA GLU A 97 -15.21 8.26 -10.49
C GLU A 97 -13.89 9.00 -10.25
N ASP A 98 -13.67 10.13 -10.93
CA ASP A 98 -12.47 10.96 -10.74
C ASP A 98 -12.38 11.51 -9.30
N VAL A 99 -13.49 11.97 -8.73
CA VAL A 99 -13.55 12.46 -7.33
C VAL A 99 -13.24 11.34 -6.34
N ASP A 100 -13.78 10.15 -6.53
CA ASP A 100 -13.53 9.02 -5.63
C ASP A 100 -12.08 8.54 -5.72
N PHE A 101 -11.47 8.58 -6.91
CA PHE A 101 -10.05 8.31 -7.08
C PHE A 101 -9.18 9.38 -6.39
N GLN A 102 -9.51 10.66 -6.54
CA GLN A 102 -8.81 11.75 -5.84
C GLN A 102 -8.91 11.60 -4.32
N ARG A 103 -10.08 11.24 -3.79
CA ARG A 103 -10.26 10.95 -2.35
C ARG A 103 -9.38 9.80 -1.89
N PHE A 104 -9.28 8.75 -2.70
CA PHE A 104 -8.36 7.65 -2.44
C PHE A 104 -6.90 8.14 -2.38
N GLU A 105 -6.45 8.92 -3.37
CA GLU A 105 -5.07 9.45 -3.40
C GLU A 105 -4.77 10.35 -2.20
N THR A 106 -5.66 11.28 -1.87
CA THR A 106 -5.50 12.17 -0.71
C THR A 106 -5.33 11.34 0.57
N ARG A 107 -6.23 10.37 0.81
CA ARG A 107 -6.15 9.51 2.00
C ARG A 107 -4.89 8.63 1.99
N PHE A 108 -4.45 8.15 0.83
CA PHE A 108 -3.19 7.41 0.71
C PHE A 108 -2.01 8.27 1.15
N TYR A 109 -1.89 9.51 0.65
CA TYR A 109 -0.79 10.39 1.00
C TYR A 109 -0.83 10.86 2.46
N GLU A 110 -2.01 11.01 3.04
CA GLU A 110 -2.17 11.26 4.48
C GLU A 110 -1.65 10.08 5.33
N LEU A 111 -2.05 8.85 5.00
CA LEU A 111 -1.56 7.65 5.69
C LEU A 111 -0.04 7.46 5.52
N LEU A 112 0.48 7.76 4.32
CA LEU A 112 1.92 7.75 4.06
C LEU A 112 2.65 8.81 4.90
N LYS A 113 2.06 10.00 5.03
CA LYS A 113 2.59 11.07 5.88
C LYS A 113 2.61 10.65 7.35
N LEU A 114 1.53 10.08 7.87
CA LEU A 114 1.46 9.55 9.24
C LEU A 114 2.54 8.48 9.49
N HIS A 115 2.78 7.59 8.53
CA HIS A 115 3.86 6.62 8.63
C HIS A 115 5.24 7.29 8.70
N ARG A 116 5.49 8.32 7.88
CA ARG A 116 6.74 9.09 7.94
C ARG A 116 6.88 9.88 9.25
N GLU A 117 5.79 10.40 9.79
CA GLU A 117 5.76 11.07 11.11
C GLU A 117 6.13 10.08 12.21
N ASN A 118 5.55 8.88 12.24
CA ASN A 118 5.97 7.82 13.18
C ASN A 118 7.48 7.55 13.08
N VAL A 119 8.02 7.40 11.86
CA VAL A 119 9.47 7.18 11.67
C VAL A 119 10.28 8.35 12.21
N ASN A 120 9.80 9.58 12.03
CA ASN A 120 10.49 10.77 12.51
C ASN A 120 10.44 10.96 14.04
N GLU A 121 9.42 10.42 14.69
CA GLU A 121 9.22 10.47 16.15
C GLU A 121 9.98 9.35 16.89
N ILE A 122 10.44 8.31 16.19
CA ILE A 122 11.23 7.26 16.83
C ILE A 122 12.57 7.82 17.32
N GLU A 123 12.81 7.61 18.61
CA GLU A 123 13.98 8.08 19.33
C GLU A 123 14.44 7.05 20.36
N ILE A 124 15.76 6.93 20.52
CA ILE A 124 16.41 6.13 21.55
C ILE A 124 17.40 7.02 22.31
N SER A 125 17.23 7.06 23.64
CA SER A 125 18.11 7.77 24.58
C SER A 125 18.40 9.22 24.23
N ASN A 126 17.41 9.91 23.64
CA ASN A 126 17.52 11.28 23.15
C ASN A 126 18.71 11.57 22.19
N LYS A 127 19.23 10.52 21.54
CA LYS A 127 20.46 10.59 20.75
C LYS A 127 20.27 10.01 19.36
N TYR A 128 19.68 8.83 19.26
CA TYR A 128 19.44 8.18 17.98
C TYR A 128 18.04 8.51 17.52
N LEU A 129 17.96 9.39 16.54
CA LEU A 129 16.71 9.90 15.99
C LEU A 129 16.38 9.22 14.66
N LYS A 130 15.09 9.05 14.40
CA LYS A 130 14.55 8.68 13.09
C LYS A 130 15.13 7.34 12.62
N ARG A 131 15.66 7.30 11.39
CA ARG A 131 16.28 6.11 10.79
C ARG A 131 17.51 5.60 11.53
N ASN A 132 18.25 6.46 12.25
CA ASN A 132 19.41 6.02 13.02
C ASN A 132 19.00 5.14 14.22
N ALA A 133 17.80 5.36 14.78
CA ALA A 133 17.26 4.48 15.80
C ALA A 133 17.03 3.06 15.27
N PHE A 134 16.62 2.89 14.01
CA PHE A 134 16.47 1.57 13.40
C PHE A 134 17.79 0.83 13.24
N VAL A 135 18.90 1.53 13.05
CA VAL A 135 20.24 0.93 13.04
C VAL A 135 20.55 0.34 14.41
N LYS A 136 20.33 1.10 15.50
CA LYS A 136 20.56 0.64 16.87
C LYS A 136 19.62 -0.50 17.27
N MET A 137 18.34 -0.41 16.90
CA MET A 137 17.39 -1.51 17.09
C MET A 137 17.84 -2.79 16.35
N PHE A 138 18.36 -2.65 15.13
CA PHE A 138 18.85 -3.78 14.36
C PHE A 138 20.10 -4.43 14.98
N GLU A 139 21.07 -3.63 15.41
CA GLU A 139 22.26 -4.11 16.13
C GLU A 139 21.87 -4.89 17.39
N GLU A 140 20.90 -4.38 18.16
CA GLU A 140 20.36 -5.05 19.34
C GLU A 140 19.66 -6.37 18.99
N LEU A 141 18.83 -6.40 17.94
CA LEU A 141 18.17 -7.62 17.46
C LEU A 141 19.19 -8.68 17.01
N ARG A 142 20.23 -8.27 16.27
CA ARG A 142 21.30 -9.17 15.81
C ARG A 142 22.04 -9.77 17.00
N PHE A 143 22.40 -8.96 17.99
CA PHE A 143 23.04 -9.44 19.22
C PHE A 143 22.14 -10.42 19.97
N LEU A 144 20.86 -10.08 20.16
CA LEU A 144 19.88 -10.96 20.81
C LEU A 144 19.73 -12.30 20.09
N TYR A 145 19.72 -12.32 18.76
CA TYR A 145 19.68 -13.57 18.00
C TYR A 145 20.84 -14.49 18.38
N TYR A 146 22.08 -13.97 18.34
CA TYR A 146 23.25 -14.79 18.64
C TYR A 146 23.32 -15.22 20.12
N VAL A 147 22.84 -14.39 21.04
CA VAL A 147 22.71 -14.80 22.46
C VAL A 147 21.72 -15.95 22.62
N VAL A 148 20.58 -15.92 21.91
CA VAL A 148 19.59 -17.00 21.99
C VAL A 148 20.09 -18.26 21.29
N ASP A 149 20.77 -18.11 20.14
CA ASP A 149 21.35 -19.21 19.39
C ASP A 149 22.44 -19.93 20.20
N SER A 150 23.38 -19.18 20.82
CA SER A 150 24.39 -19.76 21.70
C SER A 150 23.78 -20.38 22.97
N ALA A 151 22.76 -19.74 23.56
CA ALA A 151 22.08 -20.26 24.73
C ALA A 151 21.44 -21.63 24.49
N LYS A 152 21.05 -21.96 23.24
CA LYS A 152 20.59 -23.30 22.88
C LYS A 152 21.67 -24.34 23.16
N ASP A 153 22.87 -24.15 22.62
CA ASP A 153 23.97 -25.10 22.73
C ASP A 153 24.38 -25.31 24.21
N PHE A 154 24.44 -24.23 24.99
CA PHE A 154 24.71 -24.33 26.43
C PHE A 154 23.61 -25.07 27.18
N TYR A 155 22.34 -24.76 26.90
CA TYR A 155 21.21 -25.42 27.54
C TYR A 155 21.19 -26.93 27.27
N GLU A 156 21.42 -27.32 26.01
CA GLU A 156 21.46 -28.74 25.61
C GLU A 156 22.59 -29.50 26.33
N LYS A 157 23.76 -28.86 26.46
CA LYS A 157 24.93 -29.41 27.17
C LYS A 157 24.71 -29.53 28.68
N GLU A 158 24.16 -28.49 29.32
CA GLU A 158 23.91 -28.48 30.77
C GLU A 158 22.82 -29.48 31.20
N ASN A 159 21.78 -29.64 30.38
CA ASN A 159 20.62 -30.47 30.72
C ASN A 159 20.66 -31.86 30.10
N ASN A 160 21.70 -32.16 29.30
CA ASN A 160 21.84 -33.40 28.53
C ASN A 160 20.55 -33.73 27.73
N HIS A 161 19.94 -32.69 27.15
CA HIS A 161 18.63 -32.75 26.49
C HIS A 161 18.67 -31.97 25.19
N VAL A 162 18.44 -32.64 24.06
CA VAL A 162 18.43 -32.00 22.74
C VAL A 162 17.12 -31.26 22.53
N LEU A 163 17.19 -29.95 22.30
CA LEU A 163 16.04 -29.13 21.98
C LEU A 163 15.76 -29.21 20.48
N SER A 164 14.60 -29.78 20.12
CA SER A 164 14.11 -29.81 18.75
C SER A 164 13.52 -28.45 18.32
N ILE A 165 14.31 -27.37 18.46
CA ILE A 165 13.95 -26.01 18.04
C ILE A 165 14.63 -25.65 16.72
N THR A 166 13.84 -25.08 15.82
CA THR A 166 14.25 -24.62 14.49
C THR A 166 14.86 -23.21 14.55
N LYS A 167 15.62 -22.83 13.51
CA LYS A 167 16.10 -21.44 13.36
C LYS A 167 14.97 -20.41 13.35
N GLU A 168 13.80 -20.76 12.81
CA GLU A 168 12.60 -19.89 12.84
C GLU A 168 12.14 -19.62 14.28
N GLN A 169 12.16 -20.63 15.15
CA GLN A 169 11.80 -20.46 16.57
C GLN A 169 12.86 -19.67 17.35
N ILE A 170 14.15 -19.82 17.01
CA ILE A 170 15.24 -19.04 17.61
C ILE A 170 15.09 -17.55 17.29
N ILE A 171 14.86 -17.21 16.01
CA ILE A 171 14.64 -15.80 15.63
C ILE A 171 13.31 -15.26 16.16
N GLU A 172 12.25 -16.07 16.24
CA GLU A 172 10.99 -15.68 16.89
C GLU A 172 11.22 -15.32 18.36
N LEU A 173 12.03 -16.09 19.09
CA LEU A 173 12.37 -15.83 20.49
C LEU A 173 13.25 -14.59 20.66
N ALA A 174 14.28 -14.45 19.82
CA ALA A 174 15.13 -13.27 19.83
C ALA A 174 14.31 -12.00 19.55
N TYR A 175 13.42 -12.06 18.55
CA TYR A 175 12.50 -10.96 18.24
C TYR A 175 11.52 -10.71 19.38
N PHE A 176 11.07 -11.74 20.11
CA PHE A 176 10.24 -11.59 21.29
C PHE A 176 10.93 -10.75 22.37
N PHE A 177 12.18 -11.09 22.72
CA PHE A 177 12.96 -10.31 23.69
C PHE A 177 13.25 -8.88 23.19
N PHE A 178 13.54 -8.73 21.90
CA PHE A 178 13.73 -7.43 21.26
C PHE A 178 12.46 -6.55 21.32
N TYR A 179 11.28 -7.15 21.12
CA TYR A 179 10.04 -6.39 21.08
C TYR A 179 9.56 -6.01 22.49
N TYR A 180 9.46 -6.98 23.41
CA TYR A 180 8.93 -6.74 24.76
C TYR A 180 9.98 -6.33 25.79
N GLY A 181 11.24 -6.63 25.55
CA GLY A 181 12.30 -6.47 26.55
C GLY A 181 12.38 -7.66 27.50
N VAL A 182 13.55 -7.82 28.11
CA VAL A 182 13.85 -8.95 29.02
C VAL A 182 13.19 -8.80 30.40
N ASN A 183 12.81 -7.58 30.77
CA ASN A 183 12.28 -7.24 32.08
C ASN A 183 10.77 -7.39 32.20
N GLU A 184 10.05 -7.39 31.07
CA GLU A 184 8.61 -7.58 31.05
C GLU A 184 8.21 -8.94 31.65
N LYS A 185 7.13 -8.92 32.43
CA LYS A 185 6.53 -10.16 32.97
C LYS A 185 5.55 -10.67 31.92
N LEU A 186 5.82 -11.87 31.44
CA LEU A 186 4.92 -12.55 30.51
C LEU A 186 3.55 -12.81 31.16
N ASN A 187 2.50 -12.34 30.51
CA ASN A 187 1.16 -12.88 30.74
C ASN A 187 1.03 -14.23 30.03
N PHE A 188 0.36 -15.20 30.67
CA PHE A 188 0.21 -16.56 30.15
C PHE A 188 -0.35 -16.61 28.72
N ALA A 189 -1.26 -15.68 28.38
CA ALA A 189 -1.86 -15.59 27.05
C ALA A 189 -0.84 -15.31 25.93
N ASP A 190 0.18 -14.49 26.18
CA ASP A 190 1.20 -14.20 25.16
C ASP A 190 2.25 -15.30 25.08
N PHE A 191 2.58 -15.92 26.23
CA PHE A 191 3.47 -17.06 26.25
C PHE A 191 2.90 -18.27 25.50
N SER A 192 1.59 -18.53 25.63
CA SER A 192 0.92 -19.64 24.93
C SER A 192 0.97 -19.55 23.40
N LYS A 193 1.22 -18.35 22.84
CA LYS A 193 1.36 -18.15 21.38
C LYS A 193 2.74 -18.54 20.87
N ILE A 194 3.73 -18.62 21.76
CA ILE A 194 5.12 -18.95 21.42
C ILE A 194 5.27 -20.47 21.57
N THR A 195 5.71 -21.14 20.52
CA THR A 195 5.91 -22.60 20.51
C THR A 195 7.27 -22.97 21.13
N ILE A 196 7.60 -22.43 22.29
CA ILE A 196 8.92 -22.58 22.92
C ILE A 196 8.79 -23.12 24.34
N HIS A 197 9.67 -24.07 24.65
CA HIS A 197 9.80 -24.70 25.95
C HIS A 197 10.12 -23.66 27.06
N THR A 198 9.25 -23.55 28.07
CA THR A 198 9.35 -22.53 29.14
C THR A 198 10.71 -22.51 29.85
N PRO A 199 11.31 -23.65 30.23
CA PRO A 199 12.65 -23.67 30.81
C PRO A 199 13.71 -23.01 29.93
N PHE A 200 13.68 -23.26 28.62
CA PHE A 200 14.63 -22.65 27.68
C PHE A 200 14.44 -21.13 27.56
N TYR A 201 13.19 -20.66 27.55
CA TYR A 201 12.88 -19.23 27.62
C TYR A 201 13.48 -18.57 28.88
N ILE A 202 13.28 -19.20 30.05
CA ILE A 202 13.81 -18.68 31.33
C ILE A 202 15.34 -18.65 31.31
N TYR A 203 15.97 -19.68 30.74
CA TYR A 203 17.41 -19.75 30.55
C TYR A 203 17.92 -18.58 29.68
N CYS A 204 17.36 -18.40 28.48
CA CYS A 204 17.72 -17.28 27.60
C CYS A 204 17.53 -15.92 28.28
N ARG A 205 16.41 -15.73 28.99
CA ARG A 205 16.14 -14.51 29.73
C ARG A 205 17.23 -14.22 30.77
N THR A 206 17.71 -15.26 31.45
CA THR A 206 18.76 -15.15 32.46
C THR A 206 20.08 -14.74 31.81
N GLN A 207 20.46 -15.38 30.71
CA GLN A 207 21.66 -15.03 29.93
C GLN A 207 21.63 -13.58 29.45
N ILE A 208 20.50 -13.13 28.88
CA ILE A 208 20.35 -11.73 28.42
C ILE A 208 20.49 -10.74 29.59
N LYS A 209 19.99 -11.07 30.78
CA LYS A 209 20.13 -10.23 31.97
C LYS A 209 21.56 -10.12 32.49
N GLU A 210 22.42 -11.11 32.25
CA GLU A 210 23.84 -10.98 32.60
C GLU A 210 24.50 -9.85 31.81
N TYR A 211 24.14 -9.66 30.54
CA TYR A 211 24.62 -8.51 29.75
C TYR A 211 24.11 -7.17 30.27
N GLN A 212 22.88 -7.10 30.82
CA GLN A 212 22.41 -5.89 31.51
C GLN A 212 23.25 -5.61 32.77
N LYS A 213 23.61 -6.64 33.54
CA LYS A 213 24.48 -6.47 34.72
C LYS A 213 25.90 -6.03 34.35
N ILE A 214 26.43 -6.48 33.21
CA ILE A 214 27.71 -6.00 32.68
C ILE A 214 27.60 -4.51 32.35
N PHE A 215 26.54 -4.12 31.64
CA PHE A 215 26.26 -2.71 31.34
C PHE A 215 26.16 -1.86 32.62
N ASP A 216 25.41 -2.31 33.62
CA ASP A 216 25.26 -1.61 34.92
C ASP A 216 26.60 -1.38 35.65
N LYS A 217 27.59 -2.27 35.44
CA LYS A 217 28.91 -2.17 36.07
C LYS A 217 29.87 -1.28 35.28
N GLU A 218 29.80 -1.34 33.97
CA GLU A 218 30.77 -0.68 33.07
C GLU A 218 30.30 0.72 32.63
N PHE A 219 29.00 1.01 32.67
CA PHE A 219 28.45 2.28 32.18
C PHE A 219 28.55 3.40 33.19
N SER A 220 29.17 4.49 32.76
CA SER A 220 29.19 5.76 33.48
C SER A 220 28.22 6.75 32.84
N GLU A 221 27.16 7.08 33.59
CA GLU A 221 26.18 8.12 33.22
C GLU A 221 26.82 9.51 33.03
N GLU A 222 27.95 9.77 33.71
CA GLU A 222 28.68 11.03 33.61
C GLU A 222 29.48 11.13 32.31
N ALA A 223 30.14 10.03 31.90
CA ALA A 223 30.97 10.00 30.70
C ALA A 223 30.15 9.81 29.41
N LYS A 224 29.03 9.07 29.48
CA LYS A 224 28.17 8.69 28.33
C LYS A 224 28.94 8.06 27.16
N GLU A 225 30.04 7.39 27.46
CA GLU A 225 30.81 6.66 26.47
C GLU A 225 30.13 5.32 26.12
N PRO A 226 30.14 4.92 24.84
CA PRO A 226 29.56 3.65 24.43
C PRO A 226 30.40 2.47 24.96
N ILE A 227 29.70 1.43 25.41
CA ILE A 227 30.29 0.17 25.84
C ILE A 227 30.09 -0.88 24.76
N ASN A 228 31.06 -1.78 24.65
CA ASN A 228 30.97 -2.96 23.81
C ASN A 228 30.60 -4.18 24.65
N LEU A 229 29.36 -4.64 24.53
CA LEU A 229 28.98 -5.96 25.02
C LEU A 229 29.51 -7.01 24.03
N ILE A 230 30.15 -8.05 24.54
CA ILE A 230 30.87 -9.03 23.72
C ILE A 230 30.34 -10.43 24.00
N LEU A 231 29.94 -11.14 22.93
CA LEU A 231 29.65 -12.57 22.96
C LEU A 231 30.81 -13.33 22.30
N ASN A 232 31.61 -14.01 23.13
CA ASN A 232 32.85 -14.69 22.71
C ASN A 232 32.65 -16.16 22.30
N GLU A 233 31.55 -16.79 22.68
CA GLU A 233 31.37 -18.24 22.60
C GLU A 233 30.24 -18.61 21.65
N LEU A 234 30.55 -18.62 20.34
CA LEU A 234 29.65 -19.10 19.30
C LEU A 234 30.30 -20.25 18.52
N VAL A 235 29.67 -21.42 18.52
CA VAL A 235 30.10 -22.55 17.70
C VAL A 235 29.83 -22.22 16.23
N GLY A 236 30.90 -22.08 15.43
CA GLY A 236 30.80 -21.88 13.97
C GLY A 236 30.92 -20.44 13.47
N LEU A 237 31.19 -19.46 14.35
CA LEU A 237 31.59 -18.11 13.97
C LEU A 237 33.08 -17.89 14.29
N ASN A 238 33.81 -17.33 13.32
CA ASN A 238 35.24 -17.04 13.48
C ASN A 238 35.51 -15.73 14.25
N GLU A 239 34.47 -14.93 14.51
CA GLU A 239 34.57 -13.60 15.11
C GLU A 239 33.58 -13.44 16.26
N ALA A 240 33.98 -12.71 17.29
CA ALA A 240 33.10 -12.35 18.40
C ALA A 240 32.00 -11.39 17.91
N ILE A 241 30.82 -11.49 18.53
CA ILE A 241 29.70 -10.60 18.23
C ILE A 241 29.68 -9.46 19.24
N TYR A 242 29.64 -8.23 18.73
CA TYR A 242 29.67 -7.02 19.52
C TYR A 242 28.34 -6.27 19.45
N LEU A 243 27.92 -5.70 20.58
CA LEU A 243 26.89 -4.68 20.65
C LEU A 243 27.48 -3.43 21.30
N THR A 244 27.72 -2.40 20.48
CA THR A 244 28.20 -1.09 20.93
C THR A 244 27.00 -0.21 21.31
N THR A 245 26.79 -0.01 22.61
CA THR A 245 25.65 0.75 23.13
C THR A 245 26.05 1.72 24.25
N ASP A 246 25.42 2.88 24.24
CA ASP A 246 25.48 3.95 25.25
C ASP A 246 24.10 4.22 25.84
N PHE A 247 23.17 3.29 25.66
CA PHE A 247 21.86 3.29 26.28
C PHE A 247 21.58 1.91 26.88
N TYR A 248 20.72 1.88 27.89
CA TYR A 248 20.42 0.64 28.59
C TYR A 248 19.81 -0.40 27.63
N PRO A 249 20.45 -1.55 27.42
CA PRO A 249 20.07 -2.49 26.37
C PRO A 249 18.90 -3.38 26.80
N PHE A 250 18.22 -3.98 25.83
CA PHE A 250 17.23 -5.06 26.03
C PHE A 250 15.99 -4.64 26.84
N GLN A 251 15.65 -3.35 26.81
CA GLN A 251 14.42 -2.81 27.42
C GLN A 251 13.17 -3.09 26.59
N GLY A 252 13.35 -3.47 25.32
CA GLY A 252 12.25 -3.67 24.39
C GLY A 252 11.90 -2.42 23.59
N HIS A 253 11.29 -2.65 22.42
CA HIS A 253 10.91 -1.60 21.49
C HIS A 253 9.40 -1.58 21.16
N ALA A 254 8.55 -2.27 21.93
CA ALA A 254 7.11 -2.35 21.69
C ALA A 254 6.42 -0.98 21.59
N SER A 255 6.79 -0.03 22.44
CA SER A 255 6.23 1.34 22.42
C SER A 255 6.57 2.09 21.14
N ARG A 256 7.79 1.88 20.60
CA ARG A 256 8.29 2.53 19.37
C ARG A 256 7.75 1.85 18.11
N LEU A 257 7.89 0.53 18.05
CA LEU A 257 7.57 -0.26 16.86
C LEU A 257 6.08 -0.59 16.74
N GLY A 258 5.31 -0.58 17.84
CA GLY A 258 3.89 -0.90 17.81
C GLY A 258 3.08 0.06 16.93
N HIS A 259 3.31 1.37 17.05
CA HIS A 259 2.66 2.38 16.20
C HIS A 259 3.17 2.33 14.76
N TYR A 260 4.49 2.14 14.60
CA TYR A 260 5.13 1.97 13.29
C TYR A 260 4.48 0.85 12.47
N TYR A 261 4.39 -0.37 13.04
CA TYR A 261 3.78 -1.50 12.34
C TYR A 261 2.29 -1.32 12.08
N ARG A 262 1.55 -0.77 13.06
CA ARG A 262 0.10 -0.58 12.92
C ARG A 262 -0.23 0.38 11.77
N HIS A 263 0.44 1.52 11.69
CA HIS A 263 0.19 2.50 10.62
C HIS A 263 0.72 2.00 9.27
N LEU A 264 1.88 1.33 9.23
CA LEU A 264 2.39 0.70 8.00
C LEU A 264 1.40 -0.34 7.46
N TYR A 265 0.92 -1.24 8.34
CA TYR A 265 -0.08 -2.24 7.98
C TYR A 265 -1.39 -1.59 7.49
N GLN A 266 -1.90 -0.57 8.19
CA GLN A 266 -3.12 0.13 7.78
C GLN A 266 -2.98 0.81 6.41
N LEU A 267 -1.84 1.42 6.13
CA LEU A 267 -1.53 2.02 4.83
C LEU A 267 -1.52 0.97 3.72
N ILE A 268 -0.84 -0.16 3.93
CA ILE A 268 -0.78 -1.26 2.96
C ILE A 268 -2.18 -1.87 2.75
N LYS A 269 -2.89 -2.17 3.84
CA LYS A 269 -4.27 -2.68 3.82
C LYS A 269 -5.19 -1.75 3.06
N PHE A 270 -5.07 -0.44 3.26
CA PHE A 270 -5.87 0.56 2.54
C PHE A 270 -5.66 0.49 1.03
N VAL A 271 -4.42 0.36 0.58
CA VAL A 271 -4.09 0.19 -0.86
C VAL A 271 -4.66 -1.13 -1.38
N VAL A 272 -4.36 -2.24 -0.69
CA VAL A 272 -4.73 -3.59 -1.14
C VAL A 272 -6.25 -3.81 -1.14
N SER A 273 -6.98 -3.20 -0.22
CA SER A 273 -8.45 -3.30 -0.15
C SER A 273 -9.20 -2.28 -0.99
N SER A 274 -8.50 -1.33 -1.62
CA SER A 274 -9.12 -0.29 -2.45
C SER A 274 -9.85 -0.87 -3.66
N LYS A 275 -11.10 -0.43 -3.85
CA LYS A 275 -11.92 -0.73 -5.03
C LYS A 275 -11.61 0.22 -6.20
N GLN A 276 -10.97 1.35 -5.91
CA GLN A 276 -10.60 2.38 -6.89
C GLN A 276 -9.41 1.93 -7.75
N LEU A 277 -8.56 1.04 -7.24
CA LEU A 277 -7.39 0.50 -7.96
C LEU A 277 -7.77 -0.74 -8.77
N LYS A 278 -7.47 -0.73 -10.08
CA LYS A 278 -7.89 -1.79 -11.00
C LYS A 278 -6.87 -2.93 -11.00
N GLY A 279 -7.10 -3.89 -10.12
CA GLY A 279 -6.32 -5.12 -10.04
C GLY A 279 -4.96 -4.98 -9.35
N VAL A 280 -4.16 -6.04 -9.44
CA VAL A 280 -2.85 -6.14 -8.76
C VAL A 280 -1.82 -5.12 -9.26
N PRO A 281 -1.69 -4.83 -10.59
CA PRO A 281 -0.68 -3.88 -11.08
C PRO A 281 -0.82 -2.47 -10.50
N ASP A 282 -2.04 -1.92 -10.44
CA ASP A 282 -2.27 -0.59 -9.89
C ASP A 282 -1.93 -0.55 -8.38
N LYS A 283 -2.35 -1.58 -7.63
CA LYS A 283 -2.03 -1.73 -6.21
C LYS A 283 -0.54 -1.84 -5.97
N TYR A 284 0.17 -2.58 -6.81
CA TYR A 284 1.62 -2.73 -6.75
C TYR A 284 2.35 -1.40 -6.87
N GLU A 285 1.92 -0.50 -7.77
CA GLU A 285 2.56 0.82 -7.92
C GLU A 285 2.45 1.68 -6.66
N TYR A 286 1.32 1.65 -5.95
CA TYR A 286 1.20 2.35 -4.66
C TYR A 286 2.03 1.67 -3.56
N ILE A 287 2.06 0.33 -3.49
CA ILE A 287 2.93 -0.38 -2.54
C ILE A 287 4.41 -0.10 -2.82
N LYS A 288 4.80 0.06 -4.08
CA LYS A 288 6.15 0.46 -4.47
C LYS A 288 6.50 1.86 -3.94
N ILE A 289 5.55 2.81 -3.93
CA ILE A 289 5.75 4.12 -3.29
C ILE A 289 5.97 3.97 -1.78
N VAL A 290 5.18 3.12 -1.11
CA VAL A 290 5.36 2.82 0.32
C VAL A 290 6.74 2.22 0.57
N ARG A 291 7.12 1.18 -0.19
CA ARG A 291 8.42 0.52 -0.11
C ARG A 291 9.58 1.50 -0.28
N ALA A 292 9.46 2.46 -1.19
CA ALA A 292 10.48 3.49 -1.40
C ALA A 292 10.70 4.41 -0.19
N GLN A 293 9.79 4.44 0.78
CA GLN A 293 9.98 5.18 2.04
C GLN A 293 10.74 4.37 3.10
N LEU A 294 10.76 3.04 2.99
CA LEU A 294 11.37 2.14 3.97
C LEU A 294 12.88 2.08 3.78
N SER A 295 13.65 2.38 4.83
CA SER A 295 15.09 2.14 4.82
C SER A 295 15.42 0.64 4.83
N ASN A 296 16.68 0.34 4.51
CA ASN A 296 17.22 -1.01 4.55
C ASN A 296 17.04 -1.70 5.91
N TYR A 297 17.30 -0.97 7.00
CA TYR A 297 17.11 -1.47 8.37
C TYR A 297 15.65 -1.68 8.72
N GLU A 298 14.76 -0.78 8.26
CA GLU A 298 13.30 -0.95 8.40
C GLU A 298 12.81 -2.22 7.69
N GLN A 299 13.25 -2.46 6.45
CA GLN A 299 12.90 -3.68 5.70
C GLN A 299 13.40 -4.94 6.41
N ALA A 300 14.64 -4.95 6.91
CA ALA A 300 15.20 -6.08 7.66
C ALA A 300 14.42 -6.35 8.97
N ILE A 301 14.10 -5.30 9.73
CA ILE A 301 13.31 -5.41 10.96
C ILE A 301 11.89 -5.92 10.65
N ILE A 302 11.26 -5.48 9.55
CA ILE A 302 9.95 -6.01 9.09
C ILE A 302 10.06 -7.50 8.73
N TYR A 303 11.15 -7.91 8.08
CA TYR A 303 11.39 -9.33 7.77
C TYR A 303 11.48 -10.16 9.05
N TYR A 304 12.27 -9.74 10.03
CA TYR A 304 12.36 -10.48 11.29
C TYR A 304 11.08 -10.44 12.13
N ASN A 305 10.34 -9.33 12.07
CA ASN A 305 9.00 -9.25 12.65
C ASN A 305 8.05 -10.31 12.07
N SER A 306 8.25 -10.76 10.83
CA SER A 306 7.37 -11.73 10.19
C SER A 306 7.42 -13.14 10.79
N PHE A 307 8.46 -13.47 11.57
CA PHE A 307 8.54 -14.71 12.34
C PHE A 307 7.75 -14.63 13.65
N PHE A 308 7.63 -13.43 14.21
CA PHE A 308 6.85 -13.17 15.41
C PHE A 308 5.35 -13.37 15.13
N TYR A 309 4.62 -13.95 16.09
CA TYR A 309 3.21 -14.32 15.92
C TYR A 309 2.33 -13.20 15.33
N ALA A 310 2.52 -11.94 15.74
CA ALA A 310 1.74 -10.81 15.23
C ALA A 310 2.16 -10.36 13.82
N GLY A 311 3.40 -10.63 13.41
CA GLY A 311 3.93 -10.29 12.09
C GLY A 311 3.68 -11.36 11.03
N LYS A 312 3.12 -12.54 11.38
CA LYS A 312 2.71 -13.56 10.40
C LYS A 312 1.75 -13.02 9.33
N ILE A 313 1.06 -11.93 9.63
CA ILE A 313 0.19 -11.19 8.70
C ILE A 313 0.90 -10.74 7.42
N TRP A 314 2.23 -10.53 7.46
CA TRP A 314 3.01 -10.16 6.28
C TRP A 314 3.07 -11.28 5.23
N TRP A 315 3.05 -12.52 5.69
CA TRP A 315 3.05 -13.72 4.84
C TRP A 315 1.65 -14.11 4.39
N ASN A 316 0.68 -13.99 5.28
CA ASN A 316 -0.69 -14.45 5.07
C ASN A 316 -1.67 -13.61 5.92
N ASP A 317 -2.40 -12.70 5.28
CA ASP A 317 -3.42 -11.89 5.93
C ASP A 317 -4.81 -12.56 5.86
N THR A 318 -5.22 -13.12 6.99
CA THR A 318 -6.54 -13.73 7.18
C THR A 318 -7.60 -12.74 7.69
N THR A 319 -7.22 -11.50 7.97
CA THR A 319 -8.11 -10.48 8.55
C THR A 319 -8.94 -9.73 7.51
N ILE A 320 -8.64 -9.91 6.22
CA ILE A 320 -9.35 -9.32 5.10
C ILE A 320 -9.97 -10.41 4.25
N ASP A 321 -11.22 -10.19 3.83
CA ASP A 321 -11.88 -11.12 2.91
C ASP A 321 -11.50 -10.83 1.45
N LEU A 322 -10.19 -10.89 1.19
CA LEU A 322 -9.59 -10.78 -0.12
C LEU A 322 -8.69 -11.99 -0.37
N ARG A 323 -8.59 -12.39 -1.63
CA ARG A 323 -7.72 -13.48 -2.08
C ARG A 323 -6.85 -12.98 -3.22
N SER A 324 -5.66 -13.56 -3.31
CA SER A 324 -4.77 -13.45 -4.46
C SER A 324 -5.42 -14.03 -5.71
N GLU A 325 -4.84 -13.77 -6.88
CA GLU A 325 -5.31 -14.32 -8.16
C GLU A 325 -5.35 -15.85 -8.15
N ASP A 326 -4.48 -16.48 -7.36
CA ASP A 326 -4.39 -17.93 -7.18
C ASP A 326 -5.38 -18.49 -6.12
N GLY A 327 -6.29 -17.66 -5.59
CA GLY A 327 -7.29 -18.07 -4.58
C GLY A 327 -6.78 -18.18 -3.14
N ASN A 328 -5.48 -18.01 -2.92
CA ASN A 328 -4.86 -17.99 -1.59
C ASN A 328 -5.09 -16.67 -0.87
N TYR A 329 -4.95 -16.66 0.46
CA TYR A 329 -4.87 -15.41 1.22
C TYR A 329 -3.76 -14.49 0.73
N ILE A 330 -3.94 -13.19 0.96
CA ILE A 330 -3.00 -12.16 0.52
C ILE A 330 -1.70 -12.27 1.30
N SER A 331 -0.58 -12.22 0.58
CA SER A 331 0.76 -12.10 1.13
C SER A 331 1.35 -10.76 0.71
N TYR A 332 1.64 -9.88 1.66
CA TYR A 332 2.24 -8.58 1.34
C TYR A 332 3.67 -8.72 0.84
N PHE A 333 4.41 -9.72 1.35
CA PHE A 333 5.76 -10.03 0.86
C PHE A 333 5.75 -10.66 -0.52
N LEU A 334 4.84 -11.61 -0.80
CA LEU A 334 4.88 -12.37 -2.05
C LEU A 334 4.06 -11.75 -3.18
N ASP A 335 2.89 -11.18 -2.89
CA ASP A 335 1.98 -10.67 -3.95
C ASP A 335 2.31 -9.23 -4.33
N TYR A 336 2.86 -8.45 -3.39
CA TYR A 336 3.15 -7.03 -3.58
C TYR A 336 4.63 -6.66 -3.43
N ALA A 337 5.50 -7.65 -3.15
CA ALA A 337 6.94 -7.45 -2.94
C ALA A 337 7.24 -6.31 -1.95
N LEU A 338 6.53 -6.25 -0.81
CA LEU A 338 6.67 -5.14 0.14
C LEU A 338 8.12 -4.86 0.55
N ILE A 339 8.94 -5.91 0.69
CA ILE A 339 10.36 -5.85 1.07
C ILE A 339 11.28 -6.42 -0.02
N LYS A 340 11.07 -5.96 -1.26
CA LYS A 340 11.79 -6.41 -2.45
C LYS A 340 13.32 -6.26 -2.37
N ASN A 341 13.81 -5.30 -1.56
CA ASN A 341 15.21 -4.91 -1.52
C ASN A 341 15.86 -5.12 -0.13
N LEU A 342 15.51 -6.21 0.56
CA LEU A 342 16.22 -6.77 1.74
C LEU A 342 17.75 -6.97 1.57
N PRO A 343 18.61 -6.07 2.07
CA PRO A 343 20.04 -6.19 1.82
C PRO A 343 20.65 -7.37 2.58
N PHE A 344 21.44 -8.19 1.89
CA PHE A 344 22.02 -9.43 2.42
C PHE A 344 22.85 -9.25 3.69
N ASN A 345 23.57 -8.14 3.80
CA ASN A 345 24.39 -7.84 4.96
C ASN A 345 23.56 -7.54 6.23
N LEU A 346 22.25 -7.32 6.10
CA LEU A 346 21.33 -7.18 7.22
C LEU A 346 20.48 -8.44 7.45
N THR A 347 20.63 -9.45 6.60
CA THR A 347 19.93 -10.73 6.70
C THR A 347 20.92 -11.89 6.73
N ASP A 348 22.06 -11.68 7.37
CA ASP A 348 23.17 -12.63 7.53
C ASP A 348 22.97 -13.59 8.72
N PHE A 349 21.90 -13.41 9.49
CA PHE A 349 21.57 -14.22 10.66
C PHE A 349 20.14 -14.78 10.61
N GLY A 350 19.88 -15.82 11.40
CA GLY A 350 18.58 -16.50 11.42
C GLY A 350 18.30 -17.29 10.14
N VAL A 351 17.08 -17.15 9.62
CA VAL A 351 16.67 -17.80 8.38
C VAL A 351 16.94 -16.87 7.21
N PHE A 352 17.60 -17.38 6.18
CA PHE A 352 17.89 -16.58 4.99
C PHE A 352 16.60 -16.24 4.21
N PRO A 353 16.44 -14.99 3.73
CA PRO A 353 15.28 -14.59 2.95
C PRO A 353 15.03 -15.47 1.71
N SER A 354 16.10 -15.86 1.00
CA SER A 354 15.99 -16.71 -0.20
C SER A 354 15.27 -18.03 0.09
N ASP A 355 15.66 -18.69 1.17
CA ASP A 355 15.12 -20.00 1.56
C ASP A 355 13.68 -19.84 2.05
N LYS A 356 13.43 -18.84 2.90
CA LYS A 356 12.11 -18.59 3.45
C LYS A 356 11.10 -18.24 2.36
N PHE A 357 11.44 -17.32 1.46
CA PHE A 357 10.55 -16.91 0.36
C PHE A 357 10.27 -18.07 -0.58
N LYS A 358 11.26 -18.91 -0.87
CA LYS A 358 11.09 -20.14 -1.66
C LYS A 358 10.09 -21.09 -1.01
N ILE A 359 10.24 -21.38 0.29
CA ILE A 359 9.33 -22.24 1.05
C ILE A 359 7.91 -21.68 1.03
N GLU A 360 7.73 -20.39 1.27
CA GLU A 360 6.39 -19.77 1.31
C GLU A 360 5.73 -19.70 -0.08
N LEU A 361 6.51 -19.50 -1.15
CA LEU A 361 6.01 -19.59 -2.53
C LEU A 361 5.49 -21.00 -2.86
N LEU A 362 6.22 -22.04 -2.45
CA LEU A 362 5.83 -23.44 -2.63
C LEU A 362 4.58 -23.78 -1.82
N LYS A 363 4.50 -23.33 -0.56
CA LYS A 363 3.29 -23.49 0.28
C LYS A 363 2.06 -22.82 -0.34
N LYS A 364 2.26 -21.71 -1.07
CA LYS A 364 1.22 -21.01 -1.80
C LYS A 364 0.83 -21.68 -3.14
N GLY A 365 1.44 -22.83 -3.48
CA GLY A 365 1.15 -23.58 -4.70
C GLY A 365 1.88 -23.05 -5.95
N THR A 366 2.93 -22.24 -5.78
CA THR A 366 3.78 -21.85 -6.92
C THR A 366 4.51 -23.08 -7.46
N LYS A 367 4.35 -23.38 -8.75
CA LYS A 367 5.07 -24.46 -9.43
C LYS A 367 6.58 -24.20 -9.46
N GLU A 368 7.39 -25.24 -9.35
CA GLU A 368 8.86 -25.15 -9.37
C GLU A 368 9.40 -24.41 -10.59
N GLU A 369 8.82 -24.65 -11.78
CA GLU A 369 9.19 -23.99 -13.05
C GLU A 369 9.07 -22.46 -13.00
N LYS A 370 8.17 -21.91 -12.16
CA LYS A 370 7.94 -20.47 -12.02
C LYS A 370 8.67 -19.86 -10.83
N LEU A 371 9.30 -20.69 -10.01
CA LEU A 371 9.89 -20.28 -8.74
C LEU A 371 11.04 -19.30 -8.97
N ASP A 372 11.97 -19.62 -9.88
CA ASP A 372 13.13 -18.77 -10.16
C ASP A 372 12.72 -17.40 -10.71
N ALA A 373 11.74 -17.37 -11.61
CA ALA A 373 11.21 -16.12 -12.14
C ALA A 373 10.55 -15.26 -11.05
N LYS A 374 9.77 -15.86 -10.13
CA LYS A 374 9.21 -15.15 -8.98
C LYS A 374 10.29 -14.67 -8.01
N MET A 375 11.29 -15.49 -7.72
CA MET A 375 12.41 -15.12 -6.85
C MET A 375 13.20 -13.94 -7.41
N LYS A 376 13.51 -13.95 -8.71
CA LYS A 376 14.14 -12.79 -9.40
C LYS A 376 13.26 -11.54 -9.33
N TRP A 377 11.95 -11.69 -9.40
CA TRP A 377 11.04 -10.55 -9.25
C TRP A 377 10.95 -10.04 -7.80
N LEU A 378 11.15 -10.90 -6.80
CA LEU A 378 11.10 -10.56 -5.37
C LEU A 378 12.42 -10.02 -4.82
N PHE A 379 13.54 -10.28 -5.50
CA PHE A 379 14.87 -9.85 -5.07
C PHE A 379 15.61 -9.24 -6.26
N GLU A 380 15.72 -7.90 -6.30
CA GLU A 380 16.30 -7.19 -7.46
C GLU A 380 17.75 -7.59 -7.76
N TRP A 381 18.55 -7.94 -6.75
CA TRP A 381 19.95 -8.36 -6.92
C TRP A 381 20.12 -9.84 -7.32
N LEU A 382 19.04 -10.65 -7.36
CA LEU A 382 19.11 -11.99 -7.96
C LEU A 382 18.94 -11.91 -9.49
N GLY A 383 18.66 -10.71 -10.02
CA GLY A 383 18.64 -10.38 -11.43
C GLY A 383 19.98 -9.78 -11.87
N ASP A 384 20.61 -10.49 -12.79
CA ASP A 384 21.82 -10.22 -13.58
C ASP A 384 23.18 -10.36 -12.89
#